data_AF-A0A7K3Z0Q4-F1
#
_entry.id   AF-A0A7K3Z0Q4-F1
#
_cell.length_a   1.000
_cell.length_b   1.000
_cell.length_c   1.000
_cell.angle_alpha   90.00
_cell.angle_beta   90.00
_cell.angle_gamma   90.00
#
_symmetry.space_group_name_H-M   'P 1'
#
loop_
_entity.id
_entity.type
_entity.pdbx_description
1 polymer ?
#
loop_
_entity_poly.entity_id
_entity_poly.type
_entity_poly.pdbx_seq_one_letter_code
_entity_poly.pdbx_strand_id
1 'polypeptide(L)'
;MIFPEHCKNVGHASSKPCDDKVYFLSRYLLRDCEGGLEVLEVVPDPAAKGMMRPLLSSRVLAAGKEVYRYPEKVNLHNRTRLVELALESGYRCTVFTGLDEHQTFVLDPDLSGFLQVHVYDVTPPRPALSSCIRELEAAGMFGPLSVQFCHHLRDVSQIPADVFPCRAAGFTRTLDADPMHGGEQVAGCLTASQFFTECYGNDFTLINICPLELVTKEPFISRCCRSEREGITAWNGCAGAVVHWGSEPVKIYEAVRDLVRRWRAK
;
A
#
# COMPACT_ATOMS: atom_id res chain seq x y z
N MET A 1 -10.84 6.25 15.53
CA MET A 1 -10.28 7.08 14.44
C MET A 1 -11.36 7.83 13.67
N ILE A 2 -11.20 9.15 13.51
CA ILE A 2 -11.92 9.95 12.50
C ILE A 2 -10.89 10.40 11.46
N PHE A 3 -11.11 10.06 10.20
CA PHE A 3 -10.29 10.48 9.07
C PHE A 3 -11.18 10.80 7.88
N PRO A 4 -11.39 12.10 7.52
CA PRO A 4 -12.26 12.50 6.43
C PRO A 4 -12.00 11.72 5.14
N GLU A 5 -13.07 11.27 4.48
CA GLU A 5 -12.98 10.50 3.23
C GLU A 5 -12.29 11.30 2.12
N HIS A 6 -12.55 12.61 2.06
CA HIS A 6 -11.93 13.53 1.14
C HIS A 6 -11.60 14.86 1.84
N CYS A 7 -10.47 15.48 1.48
CA CYS A 7 -10.10 16.82 1.95
C CYS A 7 -11.17 17.90 1.67
N LYS A 8 -12.03 17.73 0.66
CA LYS A 8 -13.16 18.64 0.35
C LYS A 8 -14.25 18.63 1.42
N ASN A 9 -14.26 17.62 2.29
CA ASN A 9 -15.13 17.61 3.46
C ASN A 9 -14.58 18.43 4.63
N VAL A 10 -13.38 18.97 4.51
CA VAL A 10 -12.70 19.75 5.54
C VAL A 10 -12.61 21.20 5.07
N GLY A 11 -13.36 22.09 5.72
CA GLY A 11 -13.19 23.53 5.54
C GLY A 11 -12.03 24.05 6.39
N HIS A 12 -11.43 25.17 5.98
CA HIS A 12 -10.49 25.92 6.80
C HIS A 12 -10.99 27.34 6.97
N ALA A 13 -10.95 27.85 8.21
CA ALA A 13 -11.33 29.21 8.54
C ALA A 13 -10.30 29.84 9.48
N SER A 14 -9.62 30.89 9.01
CA SER A 14 -8.64 31.66 9.79
C SER A 14 -9.28 32.57 10.85
N SER A 15 -10.58 32.82 10.73
CA SER A 15 -11.42 33.52 11.70
C SER A 15 -12.82 32.89 11.69
N LYS A 16 -13.77 33.43 12.47
CA LYS A 16 -15.18 32.98 12.42
C LYS A 16 -15.64 32.96 10.94
N PRO A 17 -16.07 31.81 10.39
CA PRO A 17 -16.45 31.73 8.97
C PRO A 17 -17.63 32.69 8.70
N CYS A 18 -17.64 33.30 7.51
CA CYS A 18 -18.66 34.23 7.02
C CYS A 18 -20.09 33.87 7.49
N ASP A 19 -20.60 34.60 8.48
CA ASP A 19 -22.00 34.54 8.95
C ASP A 19 -22.54 33.14 9.27
N ASP A 20 -21.81 32.32 10.03
CA ASP A 20 -22.21 30.96 10.43
C ASP A 20 -22.56 30.04 9.24
N LYS A 21 -21.90 30.24 8.10
CA LYS A 21 -22.04 29.39 6.91
C LYS A 21 -20.78 28.56 6.65
N VAL A 22 -20.99 27.37 6.14
CA VAL A 22 -19.91 26.46 5.69
C VAL A 22 -20.16 26.02 4.25
N TYR A 23 -19.10 25.55 3.58
CA TYR A 23 -19.22 24.99 2.24
C TYR A 23 -20.11 23.74 2.26
N PHE A 24 -20.92 23.53 1.23
CA PHE A 24 -21.96 22.49 1.25
C PHE A 24 -21.45 21.05 1.40
N LEU A 25 -20.17 20.77 1.09
CA LEU A 25 -19.54 19.46 1.31
C LEU A 25 -18.87 19.34 2.68
N SER A 26 -18.72 20.43 3.43
CA SER A 26 -18.04 20.43 4.71
C SER A 26 -18.78 19.56 5.72
N ARG A 27 -18.07 18.58 6.25
CA ARG A 27 -18.44 17.80 7.44
C ARG A 27 -17.56 18.16 8.63
N TYR A 28 -16.40 18.74 8.36
CA TYR A 28 -15.45 19.17 9.35
C TYR A 28 -14.93 20.57 9.04
N LEU A 29 -14.47 21.27 10.07
CA LEU A 29 -13.90 22.61 9.98
C LEU A 29 -12.63 22.68 10.83
N LEU A 30 -11.55 23.16 10.23
CA LEU A 30 -10.33 23.57 10.93
C LEU A 30 -10.45 25.06 11.20
N ARG A 31 -10.36 25.46 12.47
CA ARG A 31 -10.52 26.85 12.90
C ARG A 31 -9.31 27.31 13.71
N ASP A 32 -8.67 28.39 13.26
CA ASP A 32 -7.68 29.09 14.08
C ASP A 32 -8.38 29.88 15.20
N CYS A 33 -7.95 29.69 16.44
CA CYS A 33 -8.43 30.42 17.61
C CYS A 33 -7.23 30.92 18.44
N GLU A 34 -7.47 31.88 19.34
CA GLU A 34 -6.42 32.38 20.26
C GLU A 34 -5.79 31.25 21.09
N GLY A 35 -6.55 30.20 21.42
CA GLY A 35 -6.09 29.02 22.15
C GLY A 35 -5.39 27.95 21.30
N GLY A 36 -5.19 28.19 20.00
CA GLY A 36 -4.63 27.24 19.04
C GLY A 36 -5.67 26.73 18.04
N LEU A 37 -5.28 25.73 17.24
CA LEU A 37 -6.16 25.15 16.22
C LEU A 37 -7.25 24.28 16.86
N GLU A 38 -8.46 24.40 16.35
CA GLU A 38 -9.59 23.55 16.68
C GLU A 38 -10.05 22.74 15.46
N VAL A 39 -10.45 21.51 15.72
CA VAL A 39 -11.09 20.62 14.74
C VAL A 39 -12.54 20.43 15.16
N LEU A 40 -13.47 20.85 14.31
CA LEU A 40 -14.90 20.76 14.55
C LEU A 40 -15.55 19.80 13.57
N GLU A 41 -16.57 19.09 14.04
CA GLU A 41 -17.61 18.50 13.21
C GLU A 41 -18.69 19.55 12.96
N VAL A 42 -19.17 19.65 11.73
CA VAL A 42 -20.15 20.64 11.29
C VAL A 42 -21.26 19.98 10.48
N VAL A 43 -22.50 20.46 10.68
CA VAL A 43 -23.67 20.00 9.92
C VAL A 43 -24.26 21.18 9.15
N PRO A 44 -24.03 21.31 7.83
CA PRO A 44 -24.71 22.31 7.02
C PRO A 44 -26.19 21.97 6.86
N ASP A 45 -27.04 23.00 6.73
CA ASP A 45 -28.46 22.83 6.43
C ASP A 45 -28.64 22.09 5.08
N PRO A 46 -29.24 20.89 5.07
CA PRO A 46 -29.43 20.13 3.84
C PRO A 46 -30.49 20.74 2.91
N ALA A 47 -31.45 21.51 3.45
CA ALA A 47 -32.52 22.15 2.69
C ALA A 47 -32.09 23.47 2.04
N ALA A 48 -31.05 24.12 2.57
CA ALA A 48 -30.49 25.33 1.99
C ALA A 48 -29.86 25.07 0.61
N LYS A 49 -30.09 26.00 -0.32
CA LYS A 49 -29.51 25.98 -1.67
C LYS A 49 -28.24 26.82 -1.73
N GLY A 50 -27.35 26.51 -2.67
CA GLY A 50 -26.11 27.26 -2.91
C GLY A 50 -24.86 26.60 -2.31
N MET A 51 -23.72 27.25 -2.56
CA MET A 51 -22.39 26.74 -2.21
C MET A 51 -22.07 26.90 -0.72
N MET A 52 -22.53 27.99 -0.12
CA MET A 52 -22.38 28.31 1.31
C MET A 52 -23.72 28.10 1.99
N ARG A 53 -23.76 27.24 3.01
CA ARG A 53 -24.99 26.86 3.70
C ARG A 53 -24.92 27.21 5.17
N PRO A 54 -26.03 27.68 5.78
CA PRO A 54 -26.10 27.90 7.22
C PRO A 54 -25.72 26.63 7.98
N LEU A 55 -25.01 26.82 9.09
CA LEU A 55 -24.65 25.78 10.01
C LEU A 55 -25.83 25.46 10.94
N LEU A 56 -26.31 24.23 10.96
CA LEU A 56 -27.34 23.80 11.90
C LEU A 56 -26.75 23.47 13.27
N SER A 57 -25.56 22.87 13.30
CA SER A 57 -24.86 22.52 14.53
C SER A 57 -23.36 22.38 14.29
N SER A 58 -22.57 22.62 15.34
CA SER A 58 -21.16 22.26 15.39
C SER A 58 -20.79 21.60 16.72
N ARG A 59 -19.75 20.79 16.69
CA ARG A 59 -19.18 20.11 17.86
C ARG A 59 -17.66 20.12 17.77
N VAL A 60 -16.98 20.57 18.82
CA VAL A 60 -15.51 20.48 18.89
C VAL A 60 -15.11 19.03 19.10
N LEU A 61 -14.21 18.52 18.25
CA LEU A 61 -13.67 17.17 18.32
C LEU A 61 -12.32 17.13 19.05
N ALA A 62 -11.46 18.13 18.76
CA ALA A 62 -10.17 18.33 19.40
C ALA A 62 -9.78 19.82 19.36
N ALA A 63 -9.02 20.27 20.36
CA ALA A 63 -8.60 21.67 20.47
C ALA A 63 -7.23 21.84 21.14
N GLY A 64 -6.56 22.94 20.82
CA GLY A 64 -5.37 23.41 21.52
C GLY A 64 -4.26 22.35 21.56
N LYS A 65 -3.87 21.91 22.76
CA LYS A 65 -2.76 20.95 22.96
C LYS A 65 -3.04 19.55 22.45
N GLU A 66 -4.29 19.21 22.13
CA GLU A 66 -4.64 17.92 21.52
C GLU A 66 -4.30 17.86 20.02
N VAL A 67 -4.11 19.03 19.39
CA VAL A 67 -3.99 19.18 17.94
C VAL A 67 -2.56 19.53 17.56
N TYR A 68 -1.99 18.72 16.67
CA TYR A 68 -0.68 18.93 16.09
C TYR A 68 -0.78 19.23 14.60
N ARG A 69 -0.03 20.23 14.14
CA ARG A 69 0.12 20.55 12.71
C ARG A 69 1.37 19.86 12.19
N TYR A 70 1.20 18.89 11.31
CA TYR A 70 2.33 18.25 10.66
C TYR A 70 3.06 19.28 9.78
N PRO A 71 4.38 19.44 9.92
CA PRO A 71 5.10 20.59 9.37
C PRO A 71 5.33 20.50 7.86
N GLU A 72 5.41 19.30 7.31
CA GLU A 72 5.69 19.08 5.91
C GLU A 72 4.42 18.88 5.09
N LYS A 73 4.48 19.24 3.80
CA LYS A 73 3.39 18.90 2.88
C LYS A 73 3.44 17.42 2.52
N VAL A 74 2.28 16.80 2.43
CA VAL A 74 2.15 15.35 2.23
C VAL A 74 1.19 15.01 1.10
N ASN A 75 1.32 13.79 0.55
CA ASN A 75 0.34 13.25 -0.38
C ASN A 75 -0.91 12.81 0.38
N LEU A 76 -1.98 13.59 0.30
CA LEU A 76 -3.24 13.31 1.00
C LEU A 76 -3.94 12.01 0.54
N HIS A 77 -3.55 11.47 -0.61
CA HIS A 77 -4.08 10.20 -1.11
C HIS A 77 -3.42 8.98 -0.46
N ASN A 78 -2.21 9.11 0.11
CA ASN A 78 -1.58 8.02 0.85
C ASN A 78 -2.13 7.96 2.28
N ARG A 79 -3.38 7.50 2.39
CA ARG A 79 -4.13 7.44 3.65
C ARG A 79 -3.42 6.60 4.73
N THR A 80 -2.81 5.48 4.36
CA THR A 80 -2.05 4.64 5.28
C THR A 80 -0.90 5.42 5.91
N ARG A 81 -0.09 6.11 5.10
CA ARG A 81 1.03 6.92 5.61
C ARG A 81 0.56 8.07 6.50
N LEU A 82 -0.58 8.69 6.21
CA LEU A 82 -1.14 9.75 7.06
C LEU A 82 -1.51 9.23 8.46
N VAL A 83 -2.05 8.01 8.56
CA VAL A 83 -2.36 7.40 9.86
C VAL A 83 -1.07 7.04 10.61
N GLU A 84 -0.06 6.50 9.92
CA GLU A 84 1.26 6.23 10.51
C GLU A 84 1.91 7.50 11.05
N LEU A 85 1.95 8.58 10.26
CA LEU A 85 2.46 9.89 10.70
C LEU A 85 1.69 10.45 11.90
N ALA A 86 0.37 10.24 11.95
CA ALA A 86 -0.45 10.67 13.08
C ALA A 86 -0.18 9.85 14.35
N LEU A 87 0.12 8.55 14.22
CA LEU A 87 0.59 7.72 15.34
C LEU A 87 1.98 8.16 15.82
N GLU A 88 2.90 8.39 14.88
CA GLU A 88 4.27 8.83 15.16
C GLU A 88 4.32 10.19 15.87
N SER A 89 3.35 11.08 15.60
CA SER A 89 3.29 12.40 16.25
C SER A 89 3.01 12.32 17.75
N GLY A 90 2.32 11.27 18.21
CA GLY A 90 1.90 11.11 19.60
C GLY A 90 0.74 12.03 20.04
N TYR A 91 0.14 12.78 19.12
CA TYR A 91 -1.01 13.66 19.41
C TYR A 91 -2.34 12.97 19.11
N ARG A 92 -3.37 13.38 19.85
CA ARG A 92 -4.73 12.89 19.65
C ARG A 92 -5.27 13.26 18.26
N CYS A 93 -4.95 14.45 17.76
CA CYS A 93 -5.31 14.89 16.42
C CYS A 93 -4.08 15.42 15.68
N THR A 94 -3.83 14.93 14.47
CA THR A 94 -2.81 15.47 13.56
C THR A 94 -3.48 16.05 12.32
N VAL A 95 -3.18 17.31 12.02
CA VAL A 95 -3.64 18.04 10.83
C VAL A 95 -2.54 18.05 9.80
N PHE A 96 -2.89 17.71 8.56
CA PHE A 96 -1.99 17.60 7.43
C PHE A 96 -2.35 18.62 6.36
N THR A 97 -1.31 19.20 5.74
CA THR A 97 -1.44 20.05 4.56
C THR A 97 -0.98 19.27 3.33
N GLY A 98 -1.80 19.24 2.29
CA GLY A 98 -1.52 18.61 1.03
C GLY A 98 -0.53 19.40 0.19
N LEU A 99 0.02 18.75 -0.85
CA LEU A 99 0.87 19.42 -1.84
C LEU A 99 0.16 20.59 -2.53
N ASP A 100 -1.17 20.50 -2.66
CA ASP A 100 -2.08 21.48 -3.24
C ASP A 100 -2.76 22.40 -2.20
N GLU A 101 -2.21 22.47 -0.99
CA GLU A 101 -2.68 23.28 0.16
C GLU A 101 -4.05 22.88 0.73
N HIS A 102 -4.73 21.88 0.19
CA HIS A 102 -5.90 21.32 0.87
C HIS A 102 -5.48 20.71 2.21
N GLN A 103 -6.35 20.76 3.20
CA GLN A 103 -6.07 20.20 4.51
C GLN A 103 -6.96 19.01 4.82
N THR A 104 -6.45 18.12 5.66
CA THR A 104 -7.20 17.04 6.27
C THR A 104 -6.65 16.78 7.67
N PHE A 105 -7.25 15.86 8.40
CA PHE A 105 -6.76 15.46 9.72
C PHE A 105 -7.00 13.98 9.97
N VAL A 106 -6.24 13.44 10.93
CA VAL A 106 -6.51 12.15 11.55
C VAL A 106 -6.67 12.38 13.05
N LEU A 107 -7.84 12.03 13.58
CA LEU A 107 -8.15 12.08 15.02
C LEU A 107 -8.21 10.65 15.56
N ASP A 108 -7.65 10.43 16.75
CA ASP A 108 -7.56 9.15 17.43
C ASP A 108 -7.02 8.07 16.45
N PRO A 109 -5.78 8.24 15.93
CA PRO A 109 -5.25 7.43 14.84
C PRO A 109 -5.13 5.96 15.25
N ASP A 110 -5.51 5.06 14.34
CA ASP A 110 -5.54 3.62 14.59
C ASP A 110 -5.42 2.84 13.28
N LEU A 111 -4.49 1.86 13.26
CA LEU A 111 -4.25 0.97 12.13
C LEU A 111 -4.95 -0.38 12.27
N SER A 112 -5.58 -0.68 13.41
CA SER A 112 -6.21 -1.99 13.68
C SER A 112 -7.28 -2.39 12.66
N GLY A 113 -7.92 -1.41 12.02
CA GLY A 113 -8.91 -1.62 10.94
C GLY A 113 -8.31 -1.74 9.54
N PHE A 114 -7.00 -1.58 9.36
CA PHE A 114 -6.36 -1.72 8.05
C PHE A 114 -6.10 -3.19 7.73
N LEU A 115 -6.37 -3.58 6.48
CA LEU A 115 -6.09 -4.93 6.04
C LEU A 115 -4.61 -5.08 5.72
N GLN A 116 -3.92 -5.95 6.46
CA GLN A 116 -2.54 -6.31 6.14
C GLN A 116 -2.52 -7.26 4.93
N VAL A 117 -1.76 -6.91 3.89
CA VAL A 117 -1.53 -7.72 2.69
C VAL A 117 -0.07 -8.15 2.64
N HIS A 118 0.18 -9.45 2.54
CA HIS A 118 1.53 -10.01 2.55
C HIS A 118 2.11 -10.08 1.14
N VAL A 119 3.19 -9.35 0.87
CA VAL A 119 3.86 -9.29 -0.44
C VAL A 119 5.05 -10.24 -0.42
N TYR A 120 5.04 -11.29 -1.23
CA TYR A 120 6.16 -12.23 -1.36
C TYR A 120 6.90 -12.00 -2.68
N ASP A 121 8.19 -11.70 -2.61
CA ASP A 121 9.04 -11.44 -3.77
C ASP A 121 10.50 -11.88 -3.52
N VAL A 122 11.33 -11.82 -4.55
CA VAL A 122 12.76 -12.20 -4.48
C VAL A 122 13.68 -11.12 -5.05
N THR A 123 14.92 -11.12 -4.58
CA THR A 123 16.01 -10.23 -5.00
C THR A 123 17.33 -11.00 -4.96
N PRO A 124 18.43 -10.61 -5.65
CA PRO A 124 18.56 -9.67 -6.78
C PRO A 124 17.87 -10.15 -8.09
N PRO A 125 17.70 -9.31 -9.14
CA PRO A 125 18.23 -7.94 -9.29
C PRO A 125 17.45 -6.89 -8.49
N ARG A 126 16.14 -6.79 -8.71
CA ARG A 126 15.22 -5.89 -8.01
C ARG A 126 13.94 -6.69 -7.71
N PRO A 127 13.40 -6.61 -6.48
CA PRO A 127 12.12 -7.23 -6.16
C PRO A 127 10.98 -6.41 -6.78
N ALA A 128 10.77 -6.59 -8.09
CA ALA A 128 9.93 -5.71 -8.90
C ALA A 128 8.45 -5.64 -8.45
N LEU A 129 7.85 -6.71 -7.88
CA LEU A 129 6.49 -6.60 -7.30
C LEU A 129 6.52 -5.72 -6.07
N SER A 130 7.42 -6.02 -5.14
CA SER A 130 7.56 -5.26 -3.89
C SER A 130 7.87 -3.79 -4.17
N SER A 131 8.80 -3.50 -5.09
CA SER A 131 9.14 -2.14 -5.48
C SER A 131 7.96 -1.42 -6.12
N CYS A 132 7.25 -2.07 -7.06
CA CYS A 132 6.09 -1.47 -7.72
C CYS A 132 4.97 -1.15 -6.71
N ILE A 133 4.69 -2.05 -5.77
CA ILE A 133 3.71 -1.80 -4.70
C ILE A 133 4.10 -0.58 -3.87
N ARG A 134 5.38 -0.45 -3.48
CA ARG A 134 5.86 0.72 -2.72
C ARG A 134 5.72 2.02 -3.51
N GLU A 135 6.00 2.00 -4.81
CA GLU A 135 5.84 3.17 -5.69
C GLU A 135 4.37 3.57 -5.83
N LEU A 136 3.47 2.60 -6.02
CA LEU A 136 2.02 2.82 -6.08
C LEU A 136 1.46 3.32 -4.73
N GLU A 137 1.96 2.80 -3.62
CA GLU A 137 1.62 3.26 -2.27
C GLU A 137 2.07 4.71 -2.05
N ALA A 138 3.32 5.04 -2.40
CA ALA A 138 3.84 6.41 -2.31
C ALA A 138 3.02 7.40 -3.17
N ALA A 139 2.56 6.95 -4.35
CA ALA A 139 1.65 7.70 -5.20
C ALA A 139 0.22 7.84 -4.62
N GLY A 140 -0.12 7.10 -3.57
CA GLY A 140 -1.44 7.15 -2.91
C GLY A 140 -2.51 6.31 -3.59
N MET A 141 -2.14 5.42 -4.51
CA MET A 141 -3.08 4.63 -5.31
C MET A 141 -3.96 3.72 -4.45
N PHE A 142 -3.43 3.23 -3.33
CA PHE A 142 -4.13 2.31 -2.43
C PHE A 142 -4.90 3.01 -1.30
N GLY A 143 -4.93 4.34 -1.25
CA GLY A 143 -5.59 5.10 -0.18
C GLY A 143 -7.03 4.64 0.11
N PRO A 144 -7.91 4.52 -0.89
CA PRO A 144 -9.29 4.07 -0.70
C PRO A 144 -9.42 2.62 -0.20
N LEU A 145 -8.35 1.82 -0.28
CA LEU A 145 -8.39 0.42 0.12
C LEU A 145 -8.13 0.20 1.60
N SER A 146 -7.59 1.17 2.35
CA SER A 146 -7.22 0.99 3.78
C SER A 146 -6.44 -0.31 4.01
N VAL A 147 -5.28 -0.42 3.37
CA VAL A 147 -4.38 -1.58 3.43
C VAL A 147 -3.01 -1.19 3.95
N GLN A 148 -2.30 -2.17 4.53
CA GLN A 148 -0.88 -2.08 4.86
C GLN A 148 -0.14 -3.25 4.21
N PHE A 149 1.02 -3.00 3.60
CA PHE A 149 1.79 -4.06 2.96
C PHE A 149 2.90 -4.58 3.87
N CYS A 150 2.91 -5.89 4.11
CA CYS A 150 3.99 -6.59 4.80
C CYS A 150 4.87 -7.30 3.77
N HIS A 151 6.08 -6.81 3.56
CA HIS A 151 6.97 -7.30 2.50
C HIS A 151 7.90 -8.43 2.99
N HIS A 152 7.80 -9.58 2.36
CA HIS A 152 8.61 -10.78 2.58
C HIS A 152 9.55 -10.96 1.38
N LEU A 153 10.81 -10.55 1.54
CA LEU A 153 11.81 -10.60 0.48
C LEU A 153 12.83 -11.69 0.77
N ARG A 154 13.00 -12.62 -0.18
CA ARG A 154 14.07 -13.60 -0.13
C ARG A 154 15.24 -13.17 -1.00
N ASP A 155 16.42 -13.12 -0.39
CA ASP A 155 17.68 -12.88 -1.07
C ASP A 155 18.24 -14.18 -1.66
N VAL A 156 18.23 -14.27 -2.98
CA VAL A 156 18.73 -15.40 -3.78
C VAL A 156 20.24 -15.50 -3.70
N SER A 157 20.97 -14.41 -3.46
CA SER A 157 22.43 -14.43 -3.36
C SER A 157 22.95 -15.20 -2.14
N GLN A 158 22.09 -15.39 -1.13
CA GLN A 158 22.38 -16.16 0.08
C GLN A 158 22.19 -17.68 -0.11
N ILE A 159 21.80 -18.11 -1.31
CA ILE A 159 21.53 -19.52 -1.59
C ILE A 159 22.82 -20.19 -2.08
N PRO A 160 23.24 -21.32 -1.48
CA PRO A 160 24.42 -22.04 -1.93
C PRO A 160 24.10 -22.80 -3.22
N ALA A 161 24.20 -22.12 -4.36
CA ALA A 161 23.97 -22.68 -5.68
C ALA A 161 25.16 -22.39 -6.61
N ASP A 162 25.40 -23.31 -7.54
CA ASP A 162 26.44 -23.20 -8.56
C ASP A 162 25.95 -22.34 -9.75
N VAL A 163 24.63 -22.32 -9.98
CA VAL A 163 23.98 -21.66 -11.11
C VAL A 163 22.73 -20.91 -10.64
N PHE A 164 22.58 -19.68 -11.12
CA PHE A 164 21.46 -18.80 -10.79
C PHE A 164 20.54 -18.51 -11.99
N PRO A 165 19.34 -17.94 -11.80
CA PRO A 165 18.38 -17.82 -12.90
C PRO A 165 18.78 -16.83 -14.00
N CYS A 166 19.39 -15.69 -13.64
CA CYS A 166 19.50 -14.56 -14.57
C CYS A 166 20.75 -13.71 -14.33
N ARG A 167 21.45 -13.35 -15.42
CA ARG A 167 22.64 -12.49 -15.42
C ARG A 167 22.36 -11.08 -14.92
N ALA A 168 21.15 -10.56 -15.15
CA ALA A 168 20.76 -9.23 -14.70
C ALA A 168 20.87 -9.05 -13.18
N ALA A 169 20.81 -10.15 -12.42
CA ALA A 169 21.02 -10.17 -10.97
C ALA A 169 22.49 -10.02 -10.54
N GLY A 170 23.43 -9.95 -11.48
CA GLY A 170 24.86 -9.81 -11.21
C GLY A 170 25.61 -11.12 -10.95
N PHE A 171 24.95 -12.27 -11.15
CA PHE A 171 25.59 -13.57 -10.94
C PHE A 171 26.58 -13.93 -12.04
N THR A 172 27.66 -14.63 -11.66
CA THR A 172 28.73 -15.02 -12.59
C THR A 172 28.34 -16.20 -13.50
N ARG A 173 27.48 -17.10 -13.03
CA ARG A 173 27.01 -18.27 -13.78
C ARG A 173 25.50 -18.40 -13.69
N THR A 174 24.84 -18.47 -14.84
CA THR A 174 23.41 -18.23 -14.96
C THR A 174 22.74 -19.04 -16.06
N LEU A 175 21.50 -19.46 -15.84
CA LEU A 175 20.72 -20.28 -16.78
C LEU A 175 20.40 -19.54 -18.10
N ASP A 176 20.27 -18.22 -18.07
CA ASP A 176 19.90 -17.43 -19.25
C ASP A 176 21.08 -17.12 -20.20
N ALA A 177 22.32 -17.34 -19.76
CA ALA A 177 23.51 -16.90 -20.50
C ALA A 177 24.61 -17.96 -20.64
N ASP A 178 24.65 -19.00 -19.81
CA ASP A 178 25.76 -19.96 -19.77
C ASP A 178 25.30 -21.38 -20.11
N PRO A 179 26.20 -22.24 -20.66
CA PRO A 179 25.93 -23.66 -20.83
C PRO A 179 26.03 -24.43 -19.49
N MET A 180 25.20 -25.46 -19.35
CA MET A 180 25.21 -26.38 -18.21
C MET A 180 25.89 -27.70 -18.58
N HIS A 181 26.48 -28.37 -17.59
CA HIS A 181 27.33 -29.55 -17.79
C HIS A 181 26.89 -30.80 -17.01
N GLY A 182 25.95 -30.67 -16.06
CA GLY A 182 25.50 -31.76 -15.20
C GLY A 182 26.14 -31.70 -13.82
N GLY A 183 25.42 -32.18 -12.81
CA GLY A 183 25.81 -32.23 -11.40
C GLY A 183 25.68 -30.91 -10.65
N GLU A 184 25.21 -29.82 -11.29
CA GLU A 184 25.10 -28.51 -10.65
C GLU A 184 23.94 -28.41 -9.64
N GLN A 185 24.14 -27.59 -8.60
CA GLN A 185 23.07 -27.06 -7.78
C GLN A 185 22.50 -25.78 -8.41
N VAL A 186 21.24 -25.83 -8.81
CA VAL A 186 20.58 -24.77 -9.58
C VAL A 186 19.58 -24.03 -8.68
N ALA A 187 19.83 -22.75 -8.40
CA ALA A 187 18.84 -21.86 -7.81
C ALA A 187 17.77 -21.52 -8.85
N GLY A 188 16.54 -21.99 -8.64
CA GLY A 188 15.49 -21.83 -9.63
C GLY A 188 14.10 -22.22 -9.14
N CYS A 189 13.10 -22.14 -10.01
CA CYS A 189 11.78 -22.68 -9.75
C CYS A 189 11.46 -23.78 -10.76
N LEU A 190 10.20 -24.19 -10.86
CA LEU A 190 9.74 -25.18 -11.83
C LEU A 190 10.17 -24.84 -13.27
N THR A 191 10.18 -23.57 -13.66
CA THR A 191 10.61 -23.14 -15.00
C THR A 191 12.11 -23.41 -15.23
N ALA A 192 12.95 -23.19 -14.21
CA ALA A 192 14.38 -23.51 -14.30
C ALA A 192 14.60 -25.02 -14.42
N SER A 193 13.86 -25.82 -13.65
CA SER A 193 13.92 -27.28 -13.71
C SER A 193 13.53 -27.82 -15.09
N GLN A 194 12.46 -27.30 -15.69
CA GLN A 194 12.05 -27.69 -17.05
C GLN A 194 13.07 -27.29 -18.10
N PHE A 195 13.53 -26.04 -18.08
CA PHE A 195 14.56 -25.56 -19.00
C PHE A 195 15.82 -26.44 -18.92
N PHE A 196 16.30 -26.71 -17.70
CA PHE A 196 17.48 -27.55 -17.52
C PHE A 196 17.25 -28.96 -18.07
N THR A 197 16.09 -29.56 -17.75
CA THR A 197 15.71 -30.90 -18.22
C THR A 197 15.67 -31.00 -19.74
N GLU A 198 15.02 -30.04 -20.40
CA GLU A 198 14.82 -30.04 -21.84
C GLU A 198 16.12 -29.78 -22.63
N CYS A 199 17.02 -28.95 -22.09
CA CYS A 199 18.23 -28.53 -22.80
C CYS A 199 19.49 -29.33 -22.41
N TYR A 200 19.56 -29.83 -21.17
CA TYR A 200 20.79 -30.39 -20.58
C TYR A 200 20.58 -31.73 -19.86
N GLY A 201 19.34 -32.22 -19.76
CA GLY A 201 19.00 -33.48 -19.10
C GLY A 201 18.74 -33.34 -17.59
N ASN A 202 18.70 -34.47 -16.89
CA ASN A 202 18.19 -34.53 -15.51
C ASN A 202 19.29 -34.54 -14.43
N ASP A 203 20.55 -34.37 -14.80
CA ASP A 203 21.67 -34.42 -13.85
C ASP A 203 21.87 -33.05 -13.20
N PHE A 204 21.02 -32.70 -12.24
CA PHE A 204 21.15 -31.47 -11.44
C PHE A 204 20.31 -31.55 -10.15
N THR A 205 20.59 -30.67 -9.19
CA THR A 205 19.76 -30.50 -7.99
C THR A 205 19.12 -29.13 -7.99
N LEU A 206 17.78 -29.06 -7.90
CA LEU A 206 17.05 -27.79 -7.83
C LEU A 206 16.96 -27.28 -6.38
N ILE A 207 17.40 -26.04 -6.16
CA ILE A 207 17.14 -25.30 -4.93
C ILE A 207 16.02 -24.29 -5.22
N ASN A 208 14.83 -24.55 -4.68
CA ASN A 208 13.65 -23.76 -4.99
C ASN A 208 13.76 -22.32 -4.46
N ILE A 209 13.61 -21.34 -5.34
CA ILE A 209 13.62 -19.90 -5.03
C ILE A 209 12.29 -19.21 -5.30
N CYS A 210 11.25 -19.94 -5.72
CA CYS A 210 10.00 -19.34 -6.15
C CYS A 210 9.35 -18.51 -5.01
N PRO A 211 9.04 -17.20 -5.21
CA PRO A 211 8.41 -16.39 -4.17
C PRO A 211 7.02 -16.90 -3.78
N LEU A 212 6.30 -17.52 -4.74
CA LEU A 212 4.99 -18.12 -4.49
C LEU A 212 5.07 -19.29 -3.50
N GLU A 213 6.17 -20.03 -3.50
CA GLU A 213 6.37 -21.17 -2.59
C GLU A 213 6.78 -20.74 -1.17
N LEU A 214 7.05 -19.44 -0.96
CA LEU A 214 7.33 -18.86 0.36
C LEU A 214 6.07 -18.41 1.10
N VAL A 215 4.91 -18.48 0.46
CA VAL A 215 3.64 -18.02 1.01
C VAL A 215 3.28 -18.81 2.27
N THR A 216 3.03 -18.08 3.36
CA THR A 216 2.72 -18.62 4.70
C THR A 216 1.66 -17.80 5.45
N LYS A 217 1.19 -16.70 4.88
CA LYS A 217 0.24 -15.75 5.47
C LYS A 217 -0.76 -15.30 4.42
N GLU A 218 -1.96 -14.90 4.84
CA GLU A 218 -3.03 -14.40 3.99
C GLU A 218 -3.61 -13.07 4.52
N PRO A 219 -4.21 -12.24 3.65
CA PRO A 219 -4.18 -12.33 2.19
C PRO A 219 -2.78 -12.03 1.63
N PHE A 220 -2.33 -12.79 0.62
CA PHE A 220 -1.03 -12.56 -0.01
C PHE A 220 -1.13 -12.04 -1.44
N ILE A 221 -0.04 -11.42 -1.90
CA ILE A 221 0.24 -11.20 -3.32
C ILE A 221 1.66 -11.66 -3.64
N SER A 222 1.82 -12.42 -4.73
CA SER A 222 3.14 -12.88 -5.19
C SER A 222 3.20 -12.93 -6.73
N ARG A 223 4.39 -13.25 -7.27
CA ARG A 223 4.63 -13.36 -8.70
C ARG A 223 4.86 -14.79 -9.16
N CYS A 224 4.43 -15.06 -10.38
CA CYS A 224 4.81 -16.26 -11.12
C CYS A 224 5.10 -15.93 -12.58
N CYS A 225 6.11 -16.57 -13.19
CA CYS A 225 6.37 -16.47 -14.64
C CYS A 225 5.44 -17.33 -15.48
N ARG A 226 4.56 -18.10 -14.84
CA ARG A 226 3.57 -18.97 -15.45
C ARG A 226 2.21 -18.32 -15.40
N SER A 227 1.78 -17.79 -16.54
CA SER A 227 0.54 -17.01 -16.63
C SER A 227 -0.70 -17.85 -16.31
N GLU A 228 -0.64 -19.17 -16.47
CA GLU A 228 -1.71 -20.08 -16.07
C GLU A 228 -1.98 -20.10 -14.55
N ARG A 229 -1.05 -19.57 -13.74
CA ARG A 229 -1.18 -19.48 -12.28
C ARG A 229 -1.65 -18.10 -11.80
N GLU A 230 -1.89 -17.15 -12.70
CA GLU A 230 -2.33 -15.80 -12.35
C GLU A 230 -3.77 -15.75 -11.82
N GLY A 231 -4.07 -14.66 -11.11
CA GLY A 231 -5.40 -14.35 -10.61
C GLY A 231 -5.56 -14.62 -9.12
N ILE A 232 -6.81 -14.50 -8.65
CA ILE A 232 -7.16 -14.79 -7.26
C ILE A 232 -7.18 -16.29 -7.06
N THR A 233 -6.36 -16.77 -6.13
CA THR A 233 -6.11 -18.19 -5.95
C THR A 233 -5.86 -18.54 -4.48
N ALA A 234 -5.70 -19.82 -4.20
CA ALA A 234 -5.14 -20.32 -2.95
C ALA A 234 -3.80 -21.00 -3.24
N TRP A 235 -2.78 -20.70 -2.44
CA TRP A 235 -1.47 -21.33 -2.51
C TRP A 235 -0.99 -21.69 -1.11
N ASN A 236 -0.48 -22.90 -0.91
CA ASN A 236 -0.06 -23.40 0.41
C ASN A 236 -1.12 -23.19 1.52
N GLY A 237 -2.39 -23.38 1.17
CA GLY A 237 -3.52 -23.17 2.09
C GLY A 237 -3.86 -21.71 2.41
N CYS A 238 -3.11 -20.74 1.87
CA CYS A 238 -3.36 -19.30 2.04
C CYS A 238 -4.13 -18.75 0.84
N ALA A 239 -5.10 -17.87 1.04
CA ALA A 239 -5.78 -17.16 -0.04
C ALA A 239 -5.00 -15.90 -0.46
N GLY A 240 -4.95 -15.62 -1.77
CA GLY A 240 -4.20 -14.48 -2.28
C GLY A 240 -4.40 -14.20 -3.77
N ALA A 241 -3.48 -13.42 -4.32
CA ALA A 241 -3.39 -13.09 -5.73
C ALA A 241 -2.01 -13.42 -6.29
N VAL A 242 -1.96 -13.95 -7.50
CA VAL A 242 -0.73 -14.15 -8.25
C VAL A 242 -0.77 -13.28 -9.49
N VAL A 243 0.31 -12.55 -9.75
CA VAL A 243 0.48 -11.74 -10.96
C VAL A 243 1.67 -12.23 -11.76
N HIS A 244 1.68 -11.97 -13.07
CA HIS A 244 2.79 -12.34 -13.93
C HIS A 244 4.10 -11.71 -13.47
N TRP A 245 5.22 -12.36 -13.77
CA TRP A 245 6.55 -11.78 -13.56
C TRP A 245 6.73 -10.44 -14.28
N GLY A 246 6.16 -10.33 -15.48
CA GLY A 246 6.17 -9.14 -16.33
C GLY A 246 4.90 -8.27 -16.22
N SER A 247 4.11 -8.40 -15.16
CA SER A 247 2.92 -7.56 -14.98
C SER A 247 3.29 -6.08 -14.81
N GLU A 248 2.60 -5.24 -15.55
CA GLU A 248 2.67 -3.78 -15.44
C GLU A 248 1.99 -3.25 -14.17
N PRO A 249 2.30 -2.01 -13.72
CA PRO A 249 1.77 -1.45 -12.47
C PRO A 249 0.25 -1.45 -12.37
N VAL A 250 -0.47 -1.19 -13.47
CA VAL A 250 -1.95 -1.19 -13.47
C VAL A 250 -2.52 -2.56 -13.12
N LYS A 251 -1.95 -3.65 -13.67
CA LYS A 251 -2.38 -5.02 -13.34
C LYS A 251 -2.10 -5.39 -11.89
N ILE A 252 -0.96 -4.94 -11.34
CA ILE A 252 -0.62 -5.15 -9.93
C ILE A 252 -1.62 -4.42 -9.03
N TYR A 253 -1.93 -3.16 -9.33
CA TYR A 253 -2.94 -2.39 -8.62
C TYR A 253 -4.33 -3.08 -8.65
N GLU A 254 -4.76 -3.54 -9.82
CA GLU A 254 -6.05 -4.22 -9.99
C GLU A 254 -6.11 -5.54 -9.21
N ALA A 255 -5.03 -6.33 -9.23
CA ALA A 255 -4.94 -7.56 -8.46
C ALA A 255 -5.08 -7.32 -6.95
N VAL A 256 -4.42 -6.28 -6.41
CA VAL A 256 -4.57 -5.88 -5.00
C VAL A 256 -6.01 -5.43 -4.73
N ARG A 257 -6.59 -4.58 -5.60
CA ARG A 257 -7.97 -4.11 -5.45
C ARG A 257 -8.96 -5.29 -5.40
N ASP A 258 -8.82 -6.24 -6.31
CA ASP A 258 -9.70 -7.42 -6.36
C ASP A 258 -9.51 -8.36 -5.18
N LEU A 259 -8.26 -8.55 -4.74
CA LEU A 259 -7.94 -9.30 -3.53
C LEU A 259 -8.62 -8.70 -2.30
N VAL A 260 -8.45 -7.39 -2.08
CA VAL A 260 -9.03 -6.67 -0.94
C VAL A 260 -10.55 -6.73 -0.97
N ARG A 261 -11.17 -6.53 -2.14
CA ARG A 261 -12.62 -6.61 -2.32
C ARG A 261 -13.14 -8.00 -1.95
N ARG A 262 -12.52 -9.06 -2.45
CA ARG A 262 -12.93 -10.44 -2.15
C ARG A 262 -12.70 -10.81 -0.69
N TRP A 263 -11.59 -10.36 -0.12
CA TRP A 263 -11.27 -10.63 1.28
C TRP A 263 -12.32 -10.05 2.23
N ARG A 264 -12.75 -8.81 1.98
CA ARG A 264 -13.77 -8.13 2.80
C ARG A 264 -15.20 -8.60 2.57
N ALA A 265 -15.45 -9.38 1.52
CA ALA A 265 -16.78 -9.93 1.22
C ALA A 265 -17.02 -11.31 1.85
N LYS A 266 -16.01 -11.91 2.48
CA LYS A 266 -16.12 -13.12 3.28
C LYS A 266 -16.72 -12.79 4.64
#